data_AF-A0A1I8H995-F1
#
_entry.id   AF-A0A1I8H995-F1
#
_cell.length_a   1.000
_cell.length_b   1.000
_cell.length_c   1.000
_cell.angle_alpha   90.00
_cell.angle_beta   90.00
_cell.angle_gamma   90.00
#
_symmetry.space_group_name_H-M   'P 1'
#
loop_
_entity.id
_entity.type
_entity.pdbx_description
1 polymer ?
#
loop_
_entity_poly.entity_id
_entity_poly.type
_entity_poly.pdbx_seq_one_letter_code
_entity_poly.pdbx_strand_id
1 'polypeptide(L)'
;MPNSIKSDIINFNVGGKRFSTSQQTLLSIPDTFFRALLNGSLDTQRAETGAIFIDRDPKLFSLILNYLRTRDLPSSDNVDWLALKNEAEFYGVTCLSRKLSLCEEAYYGACGSVTLIRCQQSWLAVATHDAVRLYRLKEAAGWQPVWQSQPGAFPDRLHRLALSGRLSGASARDHRLLGVASSGGDHRVLLFAVPETAAGGGVGSGGVDDTTTGSGSDAAAAPAAAVSAAPPRELKSPGPVDDLLFVSNQLVAVSRRAGALGVLHHATGSWQLQAIGAPVTSLDIAGSEFLLLGCANGQICHIDMEKLPMRLKDNDLLVTELYRDPSQEAVTSLSVYLTPKTSLSGGKWLEIAYGTASGLVRVIVQHPETPGHAPQLFQTFSVHRRPVEHVSLSERHLISVCSELGHVRSWQVTRFRGMISTQPGSTPLASFHVLHFSCSPGRHPGPHGEKDDLQIFVQQV
;
A
#
# COMPACT_ATOMS: atom_id res chain seq x y z
N MET A 1 12.59 51.00 15.71
CA MET A 1 11.24 50.72 16.21
C MET A 1 10.88 49.30 15.77
N PRO A 2 10.61 48.34 16.67
CA PRO A 2 10.13 47.03 16.25
C PRO A 2 8.68 47.17 15.77
N ASN A 3 8.40 46.74 14.54
CA ASN A 3 7.07 46.76 13.96
C ASN A 3 6.12 45.89 14.80
N SER A 4 5.05 46.52 15.29
CA SER A 4 3.89 45.91 15.93
C SER A 4 3.41 44.71 15.10
N ILE A 5 3.48 43.50 15.67
CA ILE A 5 2.81 42.31 15.14
C ILE A 5 1.30 42.57 15.28
N LYS A 6 0.69 43.17 14.26
CA LYS A 6 -0.76 43.16 14.13
C LYS A 6 -1.18 41.74 13.78
N SER A 7 -1.64 41.00 14.78
CA SER A 7 -2.46 39.82 14.55
C SER A 7 -3.81 40.31 14.00
N ASP A 8 -3.85 40.63 12.71
CA ASP A 8 -5.07 41.08 12.04
C ASP A 8 -6.02 39.87 11.92
N ILE A 9 -6.86 39.74 12.95
CA ILE A 9 -7.98 38.81 12.96
C ILE A 9 -9.00 39.32 11.95
N ILE A 10 -9.41 38.43 11.05
CA ILE A 10 -10.35 38.73 9.97
C ILE A 10 -11.67 38.06 10.28
N ASN A 11 -12.74 38.84 10.18
CA ASN A 11 -14.09 38.41 10.49
C ASN A 11 -14.88 38.21 9.19
N PHE A 12 -15.49 37.04 9.07
CA PHE A 12 -16.36 36.66 7.96
C PHE A 12 -17.78 36.42 8.46
N ASN A 13 -18.75 36.68 7.59
CA ASN A 13 -20.09 36.16 7.70
C ASN A 13 -20.35 35.26 6.49
N VAL A 14 -20.39 33.95 6.71
CA VAL A 14 -20.58 32.95 5.64
C VAL A 14 -21.98 32.36 5.76
N GLY A 15 -22.85 32.63 4.79
CA GLY A 15 -24.24 32.13 4.79
C GLY A 15 -25.03 32.45 6.06
N GLY A 16 -24.71 33.56 6.74
CA GLY A 16 -25.34 33.98 8.01
C GLY A 16 -24.59 33.57 9.28
N LYS A 17 -23.56 32.72 9.20
CA LYS A 17 -22.73 32.31 10.36
C LYS A 17 -21.43 33.11 10.43
N ARG A 18 -21.09 33.61 11.61
CA ARG A 18 -19.85 34.37 11.84
C ARG A 18 -18.64 33.46 12.05
N PHE A 19 -17.52 33.80 11.42
CA PHE A 19 -16.23 33.15 11.57
C PHE A 19 -15.14 34.19 11.83
N SER A 20 -14.15 33.83 12.63
CA SER A 20 -12.97 34.65 12.87
C SER A 20 -11.72 33.79 12.70
N THR A 21 -10.71 34.32 12.00
CA THR A 21 -9.44 33.62 11.77
C THR A 21 -8.31 34.61 11.52
N SER A 22 -7.06 34.15 11.61
CA SER A 22 -5.89 34.99 11.33
C SER A 22 -5.65 35.16 9.83
N GLN A 23 -5.10 36.31 9.45
CA GLN A 23 -4.59 36.54 8.09
C GLN A 23 -3.59 35.46 7.65
N GLN A 24 -2.73 35.00 8.57
CA GLN A 24 -1.75 33.94 8.32
C GLN A 24 -2.41 32.63 7.87
N THR A 25 -3.53 32.24 8.49
CA THR A 25 -4.27 31.03 8.10
C THR A 25 -4.80 31.13 6.67
N LEU A 26 -5.38 32.28 6.32
CA LEU A 26 -5.96 32.54 5.00
C LEU A 26 -4.91 32.59 3.89
N LEU A 27 -3.74 33.15 4.20
CA LEU A 27 -2.60 33.26 3.28
C LEU A 27 -1.68 32.04 3.33
N SER A 28 -2.02 31.00 4.09
CA SER A 28 -1.18 29.81 4.23
C SER A 28 -1.02 29.03 2.90
N ILE A 29 -1.95 29.21 1.95
CA ILE A 29 -1.88 28.65 0.60
C ILE A 29 -1.81 29.81 -0.39
N PRO A 30 -0.83 29.80 -1.32
CA PRO A 30 -0.76 30.81 -2.37
C PRO A 30 -1.95 30.70 -3.33
N ASP A 31 -2.28 31.82 -3.98
CA ASP A 31 -3.23 31.87 -5.11
C ASP A 31 -4.65 31.35 -4.81
N THR A 32 -5.14 31.63 -3.60
CA THR A 32 -6.53 31.33 -3.20
C THR A 32 -7.45 32.54 -3.32
N PHE A 33 -8.76 32.29 -3.30
CA PHE A 33 -9.79 33.33 -3.17
C PHE A 33 -9.48 34.31 -2.04
N PHE A 34 -9.00 33.81 -0.89
CA PHE A 34 -8.70 34.65 0.27
C PHE A 34 -7.54 35.63 0.02
N ARG A 35 -6.57 35.27 -0.81
CA ARG A 35 -5.49 36.18 -1.18
C ARG A 35 -6.00 37.32 -2.06
N ALA A 36 -6.81 36.99 -3.08
CA ALA A 36 -7.45 38.00 -3.92
C ALA A 36 -8.38 38.92 -3.10
N LEU A 37 -9.09 38.34 -2.14
CA LEU A 37 -9.98 39.05 -1.22
C LEU A 37 -9.24 40.05 -0.34
N LEU A 38 -8.12 39.64 0.26
CA LEU A 38 -7.34 40.49 1.15
C LEU A 38 -6.53 41.55 0.41
N ASN A 39 -6.18 41.29 -0.85
CA ASN A 39 -5.53 42.27 -1.72
C ASN A 39 -6.52 43.28 -2.33
N GLY A 40 -7.82 43.19 -1.99
CA GLY A 40 -8.86 44.10 -2.49
C GLY A 40 -9.17 43.91 -3.97
N SER A 41 -8.77 42.79 -4.56
CA SER A 41 -9.01 42.49 -5.99
C SER A 41 -10.41 41.89 -6.23
N LEU A 42 -11.19 41.67 -5.18
CA LEU A 42 -12.56 41.15 -5.23
C LEU A 42 -13.52 42.13 -4.56
N ASP A 43 -14.55 42.55 -5.29
CA ASP A 43 -15.65 43.31 -4.72
C ASP A 43 -16.45 42.42 -3.78
N THR A 44 -16.39 42.73 -2.49
CA THR A 44 -17.15 42.00 -1.47
C THR A 44 -18.04 42.92 -0.67
N GLN A 45 -19.27 42.47 -0.46
CA GLN A 45 -20.21 43.14 0.43
C GLN A 45 -19.70 43.03 1.86
N ARG A 46 -19.52 44.18 2.52
CA ARG A 46 -19.20 44.24 3.94
C ARG A 46 -20.51 44.46 4.69
N ALA A 47 -20.77 43.62 5.70
CA ALA A 47 -21.88 43.86 6.60
C ALA A 47 -21.64 45.14 7.42
N GLU A 48 -22.69 45.68 8.04
CA GLU A 48 -22.63 46.87 8.92
C GLU A 48 -21.60 46.75 10.06
N THR A 49 -21.20 45.52 10.40
CA THR A 49 -20.21 45.19 11.44
C THR A 49 -18.76 45.14 10.93
N GLY A 50 -18.51 45.43 9.65
CA GLY A 50 -17.19 45.35 9.03
C GLY A 50 -16.74 43.92 8.66
N ALA A 51 -17.57 42.91 8.93
CA ALA A 51 -17.30 41.53 8.52
C ALA A 51 -17.51 41.35 7.01
N ILE A 52 -16.63 40.56 6.37
CA ILE A 52 -16.73 40.24 4.95
C ILE A 52 -17.83 39.19 4.76
N PHE A 53 -18.83 39.48 3.95
CA PHE A 53 -19.91 38.54 3.66
C PHE A 53 -19.54 37.61 2.51
N ILE A 54 -19.82 36.31 2.68
CA ILE A 54 -19.63 35.26 1.68
C ILE A 54 -20.93 34.45 1.62
N ASP A 55 -21.57 34.40 0.45
CA ASP A 55 -22.84 33.70 0.27
C ASP A 55 -22.63 32.22 -0.07
N ARG A 56 -22.20 31.44 0.93
CA ARG A 56 -21.82 30.01 0.79
C ARG A 56 -22.22 29.22 2.04
N ASP A 57 -22.12 27.89 1.98
CA ASP A 57 -22.49 27.01 3.10
C ASP A 57 -21.50 27.16 4.29
N PRO A 58 -21.98 27.58 5.48
CA PRO A 58 -21.12 27.72 6.65
C PRO A 58 -20.54 26.41 7.19
N LYS A 59 -21.23 25.28 7.03
CA LYS A 59 -20.73 23.97 7.49
C LYS A 59 -19.51 23.55 6.68
N LEU A 60 -19.60 23.62 5.36
CA LEU A 60 -18.49 23.25 4.49
C LEU A 60 -17.33 24.26 4.59
N PHE A 61 -17.63 25.56 4.74
CA PHE A 61 -16.59 26.56 5.00
C PHE A 61 -15.76 26.25 6.25
N SER A 62 -16.38 25.69 7.30
CA SER A 62 -15.64 25.27 8.50
C SER A 62 -14.60 24.18 8.21
N LEU A 63 -14.90 23.27 7.28
CA LEU A 63 -13.98 22.23 6.83
C LEU A 63 -12.84 22.81 6.01
N ILE A 64 -13.13 23.75 5.10
CA ILE A 64 -12.12 24.50 4.34
C ILE A 64 -11.17 25.22 5.30
N LEU A 65 -11.71 25.90 6.31
CA LEU A 65 -10.92 26.65 7.28
C LEU A 65 -10.05 25.74 8.16
N ASN A 66 -10.56 24.59 8.56
CA ASN A 66 -9.77 23.60 9.29
C ASN A 66 -8.64 23.03 8.41
N TYR A 67 -8.93 22.73 7.14
CA TYR A 67 -7.89 22.31 6.20
C TYR A 67 -6.78 23.36 6.06
N LEU A 68 -7.11 24.66 5.96
CA LEU A 68 -6.11 25.73 5.92
C LEU A 68 -5.21 25.76 7.17
N ARG A 69 -5.74 25.34 8.33
CA ARG A 69 -5.00 25.30 9.61
C ARG A 69 -4.12 24.06 9.75
N THR A 70 -4.66 22.87 9.48
CA THR A 70 -3.99 21.60 9.82
C THR A 70 -3.37 20.88 8.62
N ARG A 71 -3.87 21.16 7.41
CA ARG A 71 -3.59 20.42 6.16
C ARG A 71 -4.13 18.99 6.11
N ASP A 72 -5.00 18.66 7.06
CA ASP A 72 -5.64 17.36 7.18
C ASP A 72 -7.08 17.38 6.63
N LEU A 73 -7.50 16.25 6.04
CA LEU A 73 -8.88 16.05 5.63
C LEU A 73 -9.78 15.79 6.85
N PRO A 74 -11.07 16.14 6.77
CA PRO A 74 -12.01 15.75 7.81
C PRO A 74 -12.13 14.22 7.90
N SER A 75 -12.44 13.73 9.10
CA SER A 75 -12.80 12.32 9.28
C SER A 75 -14.00 11.96 8.41
N SER A 76 -14.03 10.75 7.87
CA SER A 76 -14.98 10.30 6.85
C SER A 76 -16.44 10.21 7.28
N ASP A 77 -16.74 10.45 8.54
CA ASP A 77 -18.08 10.27 9.08
C ASP A 77 -18.95 11.46 8.69
N ASN A 78 -19.94 11.20 7.82
CA ASN A 78 -21.04 12.11 7.51
C ASN A 78 -20.68 13.40 6.75
N VAL A 79 -19.56 13.40 6.00
CA VAL A 79 -19.15 14.52 5.14
C VAL A 79 -19.55 14.24 3.69
N ASP A 80 -20.28 15.18 3.08
CA ASP A 80 -20.51 15.19 1.64
C ASP A 80 -19.23 15.67 0.92
N TRP A 81 -18.49 14.71 0.38
CA TRP A 81 -17.21 14.94 -0.30
C TRP A 81 -17.35 15.73 -1.60
N LEU A 82 -18.46 15.55 -2.32
CA LEU A 82 -18.72 16.27 -3.56
C LEU A 82 -19.03 17.73 -3.26
N ALA A 83 -19.88 17.99 -2.27
CA ALA A 83 -20.15 19.35 -1.82
C ALA A 83 -18.88 20.04 -1.31
N LEU A 84 -18.04 19.33 -0.54
CA LEU A 84 -16.76 19.88 -0.07
C LEU A 84 -15.78 20.17 -1.23
N LYS A 85 -15.74 19.33 -2.26
CA LYS A 85 -14.93 19.56 -3.47
C LYS A 85 -15.36 20.85 -4.17
N ASN A 86 -16.67 21.02 -4.38
CA ASN A 86 -17.22 22.23 -5.00
C ASN A 86 -16.86 23.50 -4.21
N GLU A 87 -16.81 23.42 -2.88
CA GLU A 87 -16.33 24.53 -2.03
C GLU A 87 -14.82 24.75 -2.18
N ALA A 88 -14.01 23.70 -2.21
CA ALA A 88 -12.57 23.83 -2.39
C ALA A 88 -12.22 24.49 -3.73
N GLU A 89 -12.97 24.19 -4.80
CA GLU A 89 -12.84 24.83 -6.11
C GLU A 89 -13.25 26.31 -6.06
N PHE A 90 -14.38 26.62 -5.43
CA PHE A 90 -14.84 28.00 -5.25
C PHE A 90 -13.81 28.88 -4.53
N TYR A 91 -13.24 28.39 -3.42
CA TYR A 91 -12.22 29.14 -2.67
C TYR A 91 -10.82 29.11 -3.32
N GLY A 92 -10.66 28.46 -4.47
CA GLY A 92 -9.37 28.31 -5.14
C GLY A 92 -8.35 27.51 -4.31
N VAL A 93 -8.80 26.64 -3.41
CA VAL A 93 -7.93 25.79 -2.59
C VAL A 93 -7.53 24.57 -3.41
N THR A 94 -6.71 24.81 -4.45
CA THR A 94 -6.38 23.83 -5.49
C THR A 94 -5.76 22.53 -4.95
N CYS A 95 -4.96 22.61 -3.89
CA CYS A 95 -4.40 21.42 -3.24
C CYS A 95 -5.49 20.54 -2.61
N LEU A 96 -6.56 21.14 -2.07
CA LEU A 96 -7.68 20.41 -1.48
C LEU A 96 -8.62 19.89 -2.57
N SER A 97 -9.00 20.71 -3.55
CA SER A 97 -9.88 20.27 -4.65
C SER A 97 -9.26 19.09 -5.40
N ARG A 98 -7.95 19.14 -5.70
CA ARG A 98 -7.22 18.00 -6.26
C ARG A 98 -7.29 16.77 -5.36
N LYS A 99 -7.03 16.91 -4.06
CA LYS A 99 -7.16 15.78 -3.11
C LYS A 99 -8.56 15.17 -3.14
N LEU A 100 -9.61 15.99 -3.20
CA LEU A 100 -11.01 15.55 -3.16
C LEU A 100 -11.49 14.91 -4.47
N SER A 101 -11.10 15.44 -5.63
CA SER A 101 -11.35 14.79 -6.93
C SER A 101 -10.82 13.35 -6.96
N LEU A 102 -9.69 13.12 -6.30
CA LEU A 102 -9.09 11.79 -6.19
C LEU A 102 -9.82 10.87 -5.21
N CYS A 103 -10.49 11.44 -4.19
CA CYS A 103 -11.38 10.67 -3.32
C CYS A 103 -12.67 10.29 -4.08
N GLU A 104 -13.18 11.18 -4.94
CA GLU A 104 -14.40 11.00 -5.74
C GLU A 104 -14.25 9.84 -6.76
N GLU A 105 -13.16 9.80 -7.52
CA GLU A 105 -12.84 8.69 -8.43
C GLU A 105 -12.66 7.35 -7.69
N ALA A 106 -12.17 7.39 -6.44
CA ALA A 106 -12.00 6.23 -5.60
C ALA A 106 -13.31 5.71 -4.95
N TYR A 107 -14.36 6.53 -4.89
CA TYR A 107 -15.64 6.25 -4.23
C TYR A 107 -16.80 6.01 -5.20
N TYR A 108 -16.80 6.71 -6.35
CA TYR A 108 -17.79 6.59 -7.43
C TYR A 108 -17.29 5.81 -8.65
N GLY A 109 -16.10 5.20 -8.56
CA GLY A 109 -15.51 4.44 -9.65
C GLY A 109 -16.53 3.47 -10.26
N ALA A 110 -16.94 3.76 -11.49
CA ALA A 110 -17.87 2.96 -12.27
C ALA A 110 -17.50 1.48 -12.21
N CYS A 111 -18.50 0.60 -12.37
CA CYS A 111 -18.30 -0.84 -12.55
C CYS A 111 -17.13 -1.09 -13.52
N GLY A 112 -15.98 -1.53 -12.98
CA GLY A 112 -14.74 -1.70 -13.75
C GLY A 112 -13.49 -0.97 -13.21
N SER A 113 -13.63 -0.02 -12.28
CA SER A 113 -12.45 0.62 -11.66
C SER A 113 -11.62 -0.37 -10.85
N VAL A 114 -10.30 -0.37 -11.08
CA VAL A 114 -9.37 -1.28 -10.38
C VAL A 114 -9.16 -0.78 -8.96
N THR A 115 -9.46 -1.64 -7.98
CA THR A 115 -9.44 -1.29 -6.55
C THR A 115 -8.20 -1.78 -5.83
N LEU A 116 -7.67 -2.94 -6.23
CA LEU A 116 -6.49 -3.59 -5.64
C LEU A 116 -5.73 -4.34 -6.73
N ILE A 117 -4.41 -4.35 -6.60
CA ILE A 117 -3.52 -5.08 -7.49
C ILE A 117 -2.48 -5.83 -6.66
N ARG A 118 -2.21 -7.08 -7.04
CA ARG A 118 -1.10 -7.85 -6.47
C ARG A 118 -0.37 -8.60 -7.58
N CYS A 119 0.95 -8.49 -7.57
CA CYS A 119 1.81 -9.21 -8.49
C CYS A 119 2.60 -10.25 -7.71
N GLN A 120 2.76 -11.44 -8.29
CA GLN A 120 3.61 -12.50 -7.77
C GLN A 120 4.24 -13.23 -8.95
N GLN A 121 5.55 -13.07 -9.16
CA GLN A 121 6.28 -13.60 -10.32
C GLN A 121 5.61 -13.15 -11.65
N SER A 122 5.29 -14.12 -12.53
CA SER A 122 4.58 -13.91 -13.81
C SER A 122 3.07 -13.79 -13.67
N TRP A 123 2.53 -13.60 -12.46
CA TRP A 123 1.09 -13.50 -12.23
C TRP A 123 0.68 -12.14 -11.66
N LEU A 124 -0.47 -11.65 -12.14
CA LEU A 124 -1.05 -10.39 -11.73
C LEU A 124 -2.52 -10.59 -11.36
N ALA A 125 -2.87 -10.27 -10.13
CA ALA A 125 -4.23 -10.20 -9.65
C ALA A 125 -4.73 -8.76 -9.67
N VAL A 126 -5.89 -8.55 -10.29
CA VAL A 126 -6.56 -7.26 -10.42
C VAL A 126 -7.97 -7.41 -9.86
N ALA A 127 -8.26 -6.69 -8.77
CA ALA A 127 -9.62 -6.60 -8.24
C ALA A 127 -10.32 -5.34 -8.74
N THR A 128 -11.61 -5.49 -9.02
CA THR A 128 -12.58 -4.38 -9.14
C THR A 128 -13.41 -4.31 -7.87
N HIS A 129 -14.55 -3.62 -7.89
CA HIS A 129 -15.45 -3.56 -6.74
C HIS A 129 -16.10 -4.92 -6.40
N ASP A 130 -16.30 -5.78 -7.40
CA ASP A 130 -17.19 -6.95 -7.38
C ASP A 130 -16.57 -8.22 -7.98
N ALA A 131 -15.36 -8.12 -8.54
CA ALA A 131 -14.69 -9.22 -9.22
C ALA A 131 -13.17 -9.18 -9.03
N VAL A 132 -12.54 -10.34 -9.19
CA VAL A 132 -11.09 -10.47 -9.27
C VAL A 132 -10.74 -11.21 -10.57
N ARG A 133 -9.78 -10.65 -11.32
CA ARG A 133 -9.21 -11.24 -12.53
C ARG A 133 -7.74 -11.53 -12.32
N LEU A 134 -7.29 -12.65 -12.84
CA LEU A 134 -5.89 -13.07 -12.84
C LEU A 134 -5.34 -13.10 -14.25
N TYR A 135 -4.16 -12.52 -14.40
CA TYR A 135 -3.40 -12.48 -15.63
C TYR A 135 -2.07 -13.21 -15.42
N ARG A 136 -1.57 -13.81 -16.50
CA ARG A 136 -0.25 -14.43 -16.55
C ARG A 136 0.56 -13.81 -17.67
N LEU A 137 1.78 -13.38 -17.35
CA LEU A 137 2.74 -12.89 -18.32
C LEU A 137 3.27 -14.06 -19.14
N LYS A 138 3.13 -13.98 -20.46
CA LYS A 138 3.72 -14.91 -21.43
C LYS A 138 4.73 -14.14 -22.29
N GLU A 139 5.92 -14.71 -22.48
CA GLU A 139 7.06 -14.04 -23.14
C GLU A 139 6.70 -13.39 -24.48
N ALA A 140 5.94 -14.08 -25.33
CA ALA A 140 5.60 -13.59 -26.67
C ALA A 140 4.32 -12.73 -26.75
N ALA A 141 3.43 -12.81 -25.75
CA ALA A 141 2.07 -12.27 -25.84
C ALA A 141 1.71 -11.27 -24.74
N GLY A 142 2.65 -10.94 -23.85
CA GLY A 142 2.40 -10.06 -22.71
C GLY A 142 1.43 -10.68 -21.69
N TRP A 143 0.69 -9.82 -20.99
CA TRP A 143 -0.27 -10.23 -19.97
C TRP A 143 -1.52 -10.84 -20.62
N GLN A 144 -1.78 -12.11 -20.30
CA GLN A 144 -2.93 -12.85 -20.81
C GLN A 144 -3.90 -13.17 -19.67
N PRO A 145 -5.21 -12.95 -19.83
CA PRO A 145 -6.18 -13.34 -18.82
C PRO A 145 -6.23 -14.87 -18.68
N VAL A 146 -6.20 -15.36 -17.45
CA VAL A 146 -6.22 -16.80 -17.15
C VAL A 146 -7.48 -17.18 -16.38
N TRP A 147 -7.87 -16.35 -15.40
CA TRP A 147 -8.97 -16.69 -14.50
C TRP A 147 -9.77 -15.45 -14.09
N GLN A 148 -11.06 -15.63 -13.84
CA GLN A 148 -11.95 -14.60 -13.31
C GLN A 148 -12.91 -15.20 -12.27
N SER A 149 -13.16 -14.47 -11.19
CA SER A 149 -14.19 -14.83 -10.21
C SER A 149 -15.59 -14.81 -10.82
N GLN A 150 -16.52 -15.60 -10.28
CA GLN A 150 -17.92 -15.49 -10.68
C GLN A 150 -18.45 -14.07 -10.39
N PRO A 151 -19.32 -13.51 -11.26
CA PRO A 151 -19.99 -12.24 -10.98
C PRO A 151 -20.73 -12.31 -9.64
N GLY A 152 -20.57 -11.29 -8.79
CA GLY A 152 -21.20 -11.26 -7.47
C GLY A 152 -20.59 -12.22 -6.45
N ALA A 153 -19.42 -12.82 -6.72
CA ALA A 153 -18.70 -13.66 -5.75
C ALA A 153 -18.31 -12.88 -4.48
N PHE A 154 -18.32 -11.55 -4.54
CA PHE A 154 -17.95 -10.66 -3.44
C PHE A 154 -19.14 -9.73 -3.13
N PRO A 155 -19.89 -9.98 -2.05
CA PRO A 155 -21.02 -9.14 -1.66
C PRO A 155 -20.58 -7.79 -1.06
N ASP A 156 -19.36 -7.74 -0.55
CA ASP A 156 -18.78 -6.61 0.15
C ASP A 156 -17.55 -6.08 -0.57
N ARG A 157 -17.17 -4.85 -0.24
CA ARG A 157 -15.96 -4.22 -0.78
C ARG A 157 -14.71 -5.03 -0.45
N LEU A 158 -13.93 -5.31 -1.49
CA LEU A 158 -12.64 -5.97 -1.38
C LEU A 158 -11.61 -5.07 -0.68
N HIS A 159 -10.94 -5.62 0.33
CA HIS A 159 -9.97 -4.89 1.15
C HIS A 159 -8.53 -5.38 0.98
N ARG A 160 -8.33 -6.71 0.86
CA ARG A 160 -6.99 -7.29 0.67
C ARG A 160 -7.01 -8.44 -0.34
N LEU A 161 -5.90 -8.56 -1.07
CA LEU A 161 -5.60 -9.67 -1.97
C LEU A 161 -4.26 -10.28 -1.58
N ALA A 162 -4.17 -11.61 -1.66
CA ALA A 162 -2.95 -12.38 -1.51
C ALA A 162 -2.91 -13.44 -2.61
N LEU A 163 -1.79 -13.54 -3.33
CA LEU A 163 -1.60 -14.52 -4.39
C LEU A 163 -0.42 -15.43 -4.03
N SER A 164 -0.61 -16.75 -4.06
CA SER A 164 0.44 -17.68 -3.73
C SER A 164 1.53 -17.73 -4.81
N GLY A 165 2.75 -18.04 -4.39
CA GLY A 165 3.80 -18.50 -5.28
C GLY A 165 3.47 -19.87 -5.88
N ARG A 166 4.45 -20.46 -6.59
CA ARG A 166 4.34 -21.84 -7.09
C ARG A 166 4.36 -22.81 -5.91
N LEU A 167 3.31 -23.61 -5.76
CA LEU A 167 3.24 -24.59 -4.70
C LEU A 167 4.22 -25.74 -4.99
N SER A 168 5.08 -26.06 -4.02
CA SER A 168 5.97 -27.22 -4.07
C SER A 168 5.27 -28.45 -3.48
N GLY A 169 5.01 -29.48 -4.29
CA GLY A 169 4.40 -30.75 -3.85
C GLY A 169 3.63 -31.47 -4.96
N ALA A 170 3.57 -32.82 -4.92
CA ALA A 170 3.01 -33.66 -5.99
C ALA A 170 1.50 -33.46 -6.25
N SER A 171 0.73 -33.04 -5.24
CA SER A 171 -0.73 -32.76 -5.34
C SER A 171 -1.06 -31.28 -5.61
N ALA A 172 -0.05 -30.40 -5.63
CA ALA A 172 -0.21 -28.95 -5.68
C ALA A 172 0.29 -28.34 -7.01
N ARG A 173 0.64 -29.18 -8.00
CA ARG A 173 1.20 -28.75 -9.28
C ARG A 173 0.18 -28.09 -10.21
N ASP A 174 -1.12 -28.26 -9.97
CA ASP A 174 -2.14 -27.86 -10.94
C ASP A 174 -2.92 -26.60 -10.55
N HIS A 175 -2.73 -26.09 -9.32
CA HIS A 175 -3.48 -24.93 -8.82
C HIS A 175 -2.63 -23.96 -8.00
N ARG A 176 -2.92 -22.66 -8.10
CA ARG A 176 -2.49 -21.58 -7.22
C ARG A 176 -3.59 -21.20 -6.25
N LEU A 177 -3.23 -20.55 -5.15
CA LEU A 177 -4.19 -20.05 -4.18
C LEU A 177 -4.32 -18.53 -4.28
N LEU A 178 -5.56 -18.06 -4.32
CA LEU A 178 -5.90 -16.64 -4.23
C LEU A 178 -6.72 -16.42 -2.96
N GLY A 179 -6.16 -15.66 -2.02
CA GLY A 179 -6.83 -15.21 -0.82
C GLY A 179 -7.40 -13.81 -1.02
N VAL A 180 -8.66 -13.62 -0.64
CA VAL A 180 -9.37 -12.34 -0.74
C VAL A 180 -10.03 -12.04 0.59
N ALA A 181 -9.71 -10.90 1.21
CA ALA A 181 -10.41 -10.43 2.42
C ALA A 181 -11.34 -9.27 2.08
N SER A 182 -12.55 -9.34 2.64
CA SER A 182 -13.59 -8.31 2.56
C SER A 182 -13.43 -7.29 3.70
N SER A 183 -13.80 -6.02 3.47
CA SER A 183 -13.89 -5.01 4.53
C SER A 183 -15.14 -5.13 5.40
N GLY A 184 -16.02 -6.10 5.13
CA GLY A 184 -17.19 -6.38 5.96
C GLY A 184 -16.79 -6.67 7.42
N GLY A 185 -17.61 -6.24 8.37
CA GLY A 185 -17.38 -6.46 9.82
C GLY A 185 -17.28 -7.94 10.21
N ASP A 186 -17.63 -8.85 9.31
CA ASP A 186 -17.68 -10.30 9.54
C ASP A 186 -16.31 -10.99 9.47
N HIS A 187 -15.24 -10.24 9.18
CA HIS A 187 -13.86 -10.75 9.14
C HIS A 187 -13.71 -11.96 8.19
N ARG A 188 -14.38 -11.90 7.04
CA ARG A 188 -14.46 -12.98 6.06
C ARG A 188 -13.25 -12.99 5.11
N VAL A 189 -12.67 -14.17 4.94
CA VAL A 189 -11.60 -14.47 3.98
C VAL A 189 -12.09 -15.55 3.02
N LEU A 190 -12.01 -15.28 1.72
CA LEU A 190 -12.34 -16.22 0.65
C LEU A 190 -11.05 -16.76 0.04
N LEU A 191 -10.93 -18.09 -0.02
CA LEU A 191 -9.78 -18.78 -0.60
C LEU A 191 -10.21 -19.52 -1.87
N PHE A 192 -9.63 -19.13 -3.00
CA PHE A 192 -9.87 -19.73 -4.31
C PHE A 192 -8.70 -20.62 -4.71
N ALA A 193 -9.01 -21.78 -5.28
CA ALA A 193 -8.04 -22.60 -6.01
C ALA A 193 -8.14 -22.26 -7.50
N VAL A 194 -7.06 -21.71 -8.05
CA VAL A 194 -6.97 -21.20 -9.42
C VAL A 194 -6.12 -22.17 -10.24
N PRO A 195 -6.63 -22.79 -11.31
CA PRO A 195 -5.83 -23.68 -12.14
C PRO A 195 -4.63 -22.97 -12.79
N GLU A 196 -3.45 -23.62 -12.80
CA GLU A 196 -2.24 -23.09 -13.44
C GLU A 196 -2.37 -23.02 -14.97
N THR A 197 -3.19 -23.89 -15.55
CA THR A 197 -3.50 -23.95 -16.99
C THR A 197 -4.99 -23.67 -17.20
N ALA A 198 -5.36 -22.44 -17.53
CA ALA A 198 -6.65 -22.22 -18.17
C ALA A 198 -6.53 -22.66 -19.64
N ALA A 199 -7.36 -23.63 -20.02
CA ALA A 199 -7.33 -24.32 -21.30
C ALA A 199 -7.38 -23.37 -22.50
N GLY A 200 -6.34 -23.40 -23.34
CA GLY A 200 -6.52 -23.22 -24.78
C GLY A 200 -6.98 -24.55 -25.34
N GLY A 201 -8.18 -24.60 -25.93
CA GLY A 201 -8.72 -25.80 -26.54
C GLY A 201 -7.81 -26.31 -27.65
N GLY A 202 -7.06 -27.37 -27.38
CA GLY A 202 -6.56 -28.28 -28.41
C GLY A 202 -7.72 -29.18 -28.80
N VAL A 203 -8.48 -28.81 -29.83
CA VAL A 203 -9.43 -29.73 -30.46
C VAL A 203 -8.60 -30.77 -31.21
N GLY A 204 -8.84 -32.04 -30.89
CA GLY A 204 -8.18 -33.17 -31.50
C GLY A 204 -8.30 -33.17 -33.02
N SER A 205 -7.20 -33.54 -33.67
CA SER A 205 -7.14 -33.90 -35.07
C SER A 205 -8.13 -35.04 -35.36
N GLY A 206 -9.25 -34.71 -35.98
CA GLY A 206 -10.12 -35.64 -36.70
C GLY A 206 -10.37 -35.05 -38.07
N GLY A 207 -9.75 -35.61 -39.10
CA GLY A 207 -10.02 -35.22 -40.49
C GLY A 207 -11.40 -35.68 -40.93
N VAL A 208 -12.04 -34.90 -41.80
CA VAL A 208 -12.53 -35.23 -43.17
C VAL A 208 -13.00 -33.91 -43.81
N ASP A 209 -12.77 -33.79 -45.12
CA ASP A 209 -13.02 -32.67 -46.05
C ASP A 209 -14.44 -32.08 -46.00
N ASP A 210 -14.62 -30.77 -46.28
CA ASP A 210 -14.98 -30.24 -47.62
C ASP A 210 -15.36 -28.74 -47.58
N THR A 211 -15.15 -28.09 -48.72
CA THR A 211 -15.34 -26.69 -49.13
C THR A 211 -16.57 -25.91 -48.63
N THR A 212 -16.37 -24.64 -48.22
CA THR A 212 -17.22 -23.48 -48.61
C THR A 212 -16.63 -22.14 -48.16
N THR A 213 -16.75 -21.15 -49.03
CA THR A 213 -16.28 -19.76 -48.92
C THR A 213 -17.19 -18.90 -48.03
N GLY A 214 -16.60 -18.07 -47.17
CA GLY A 214 -17.32 -17.08 -46.38
C GLY A 214 -16.38 -16.05 -45.75
N SER A 215 -16.55 -14.79 -46.14
CA SER A 215 -15.80 -13.61 -45.69
C SER A 215 -15.87 -13.37 -44.18
N GLY A 216 -14.72 -13.39 -43.49
CA GLY A 216 -14.59 -13.05 -42.07
C GLY A 216 -13.96 -11.68 -41.86
N SER A 217 -14.70 -10.77 -41.21
CA SER A 217 -14.14 -9.61 -40.53
C SER A 217 -13.55 -10.07 -39.19
N ASP A 218 -12.26 -10.39 -39.16
CA ASP A 218 -11.55 -10.81 -37.94
C ASP A 218 -11.24 -9.59 -37.06
N ALA A 219 -12.23 -9.15 -36.28
CA ALA A 219 -11.93 -8.59 -34.97
C ALA A 219 -11.59 -9.78 -34.07
N ALA A 220 -10.30 -10.14 -33.99
CA ALA A 220 -9.82 -11.20 -33.10
C ALA A 220 -10.33 -10.93 -31.68
N ALA A 221 -11.31 -11.71 -31.24
CA ALA A 221 -11.87 -11.62 -29.90
C ALA A 221 -10.73 -11.79 -28.90
N ALA A 222 -10.57 -10.82 -27.99
CA ALA A 222 -9.58 -10.93 -26.92
C ALA A 222 -9.83 -12.24 -26.16
N PRO A 223 -8.78 -13.02 -25.83
CA PRO A 223 -8.96 -14.30 -25.15
C PRO A 223 -9.70 -14.08 -23.83
N ALA A 224 -10.81 -14.79 -23.63
CA ALA A 224 -11.63 -14.66 -22.42
C ALA A 224 -10.99 -15.42 -21.25
N ALA A 225 -11.01 -14.82 -20.05
CA ALA A 225 -10.59 -15.50 -18.84
C ALA A 225 -11.52 -16.69 -18.53
N ALA A 226 -10.98 -17.80 -18.04
CA ALA A 226 -11.84 -18.87 -17.53
C ALA A 226 -12.55 -18.41 -16.25
N VAL A 227 -13.88 -18.49 -16.23
CA VAL A 227 -14.66 -18.17 -15.03
C VAL A 227 -14.54 -19.30 -14.01
N SER A 228 -14.38 -18.97 -12.73
CA SER A 228 -14.27 -19.94 -11.65
C SER A 228 -15.44 -20.93 -11.67
N ALA A 229 -15.13 -22.21 -11.80
CA ALA A 229 -16.12 -23.28 -11.76
C ALA A 229 -16.45 -23.73 -10.33
N ALA A 230 -15.49 -23.65 -9.41
CA ALA A 230 -15.67 -24.04 -8.01
C ALA A 230 -15.97 -22.83 -7.11
N PRO A 231 -16.86 -22.97 -6.11
CA PRO A 231 -17.07 -21.94 -5.10
C PRO A 231 -15.82 -21.75 -4.24
N PRO A 232 -15.54 -20.52 -3.75
CA PRO A 232 -14.44 -20.30 -2.82
C PRO A 232 -14.68 -21.03 -1.50
N ARG A 233 -13.58 -21.43 -0.85
CA ARG A 233 -13.63 -21.81 0.55
C ARG A 233 -13.76 -20.55 1.39
N GLU A 234 -14.84 -20.46 2.15
CA GLU A 234 -15.06 -19.37 3.08
C GLU A 234 -14.42 -19.68 4.44
N LEU A 235 -13.65 -18.71 4.94
CA LEU A 235 -12.92 -18.79 6.19
C LEU A 235 -13.28 -17.56 7.04
N LYS A 236 -13.64 -17.79 8.29
CA LYS A 236 -13.80 -16.70 9.26
C LYS A 236 -12.46 -16.43 9.93
N SER A 237 -11.90 -15.27 9.68
CA SER A 237 -10.67 -14.86 10.35
C SER A 237 -10.95 -14.44 11.81
N PRO A 238 -9.96 -14.58 12.70
CA PRO A 238 -10.14 -14.39 14.14
C PRO A 238 -10.33 -12.92 14.56
N GLY A 239 -10.12 -11.98 13.64
CA GLY A 239 -10.25 -10.55 13.89
C GLY A 239 -10.06 -9.74 12.61
N PRO A 240 -9.95 -8.41 12.68
CA PRO A 240 -9.79 -7.57 11.50
C PRO A 240 -8.48 -7.89 10.77
N VAL A 241 -8.59 -8.14 9.47
CA VAL A 241 -7.47 -8.45 8.59
C VAL A 241 -6.93 -7.15 7.98
N ASP A 242 -5.89 -6.61 8.63
CA ASP A 242 -5.18 -5.43 8.17
C ASP A 242 -4.18 -5.76 7.06
N ASP A 243 -3.61 -6.97 7.05
CA ASP A 243 -2.81 -7.50 5.94
C ASP A 243 -3.15 -8.96 5.67
N LEU A 244 -3.15 -9.33 4.40
CA LEU A 244 -3.30 -10.70 3.93
C LEU A 244 -2.19 -10.98 2.92
N LEU A 245 -1.39 -12.01 3.15
CA LEU A 245 -0.27 -12.37 2.29
C LEU A 245 0.00 -13.88 2.32
N PHE A 246 0.69 -14.37 1.30
CA PHE A 246 1.29 -15.70 1.34
C PHE A 246 2.77 -15.57 1.69
N VAL A 247 3.22 -16.34 2.68
CA VAL A 247 4.65 -16.59 2.89
C VAL A 247 4.91 -18.05 2.56
N SER A 248 5.71 -18.29 1.53
CA SER A 248 5.76 -19.59 0.86
C SER A 248 4.36 -20.06 0.43
N ASN A 249 3.87 -21.14 1.03
CA ASN A 249 2.57 -21.74 0.73
C ASN A 249 1.54 -21.50 1.84
N GLN A 250 1.90 -20.78 2.90
CA GLN A 250 1.02 -20.54 4.04
C GLN A 250 0.33 -19.19 3.89
N LEU A 251 -1.00 -19.17 4.06
CA LEU A 251 -1.77 -17.94 4.08
C LEU A 251 -1.66 -17.32 5.48
N VAL A 252 -1.23 -16.06 5.52
CA VAL A 252 -1.03 -15.30 6.76
C VAL A 252 -1.93 -14.08 6.74
N ALA A 253 -2.67 -13.90 7.84
CA ALA A 253 -3.43 -12.70 8.14
C ALA A 253 -2.80 -11.97 9.32
N VAL A 254 -2.63 -10.66 9.21
CA VAL A 254 -2.08 -9.83 10.28
C VAL A 254 -3.12 -8.79 10.68
N SER A 255 -3.36 -8.70 11.99
CA SER A 255 -4.12 -7.61 12.59
C SER A 255 -3.13 -6.64 13.23
N ARG A 256 -2.92 -5.50 12.56
CA ARG A 256 -1.92 -4.50 12.92
C ARG A 256 -2.23 -3.89 14.28
N ARG A 257 -3.47 -3.45 14.50
CA ARG A 257 -3.84 -2.80 15.78
C ARG A 257 -3.84 -3.76 16.95
N ALA A 258 -4.30 -5.00 16.74
CA ALA A 258 -4.33 -6.01 17.78
C ALA A 258 -2.95 -6.61 18.07
N GLY A 259 -1.97 -6.43 17.17
CA GLY A 259 -0.66 -7.07 17.30
C GLY A 259 -0.77 -8.60 17.24
N ALA A 260 -1.66 -9.10 16.37
CA ALA A 260 -1.95 -10.51 16.26
C ALA A 260 -1.71 -11.00 14.83
N LEU A 261 -1.22 -12.23 14.72
CA LEU A 261 -0.96 -12.92 13.47
C LEU A 261 -1.70 -14.24 13.44
N GLY A 262 -2.36 -14.52 12.32
CA GLY A 262 -3.06 -15.77 12.05
C GLY A 262 -2.40 -16.50 10.89
N VAL A 263 -2.04 -17.77 11.08
CA VAL A 263 -1.59 -18.66 10.00
C VAL A 263 -2.69 -19.66 9.71
N LEU A 264 -3.06 -19.80 8.44
CA LEU A 264 -4.08 -20.76 8.03
C LEU A 264 -3.49 -22.17 7.92
N HIS A 265 -4.09 -23.10 8.66
CA HIS A 265 -3.82 -24.53 8.45
C HIS A 265 -4.72 -25.08 7.33
N HIS A 266 -4.16 -25.32 6.15
CA HIS A 266 -4.93 -25.66 4.94
C HIS A 266 -5.80 -26.91 5.07
N ALA A 267 -5.34 -27.96 5.76
CA ALA A 267 -6.09 -29.21 5.87
C ALA A 267 -7.36 -29.07 6.72
N THR A 268 -7.29 -28.30 7.82
CA THR A 268 -8.42 -28.12 8.74
C THR A 268 -9.23 -26.86 8.46
N GLY A 269 -8.62 -25.85 7.81
CA GLY A 269 -9.20 -24.52 7.63
C GLY A 269 -9.22 -23.67 8.90
N SER A 270 -8.52 -24.10 9.95
CA SER A 270 -8.44 -23.37 11.21
C SER A 270 -7.31 -22.34 11.18
N TRP A 271 -7.53 -21.20 11.83
CA TRP A 271 -6.51 -20.19 12.05
C TRP A 271 -5.71 -20.51 13.32
N GLN A 272 -4.39 -20.43 13.20
CA GLN A 272 -3.48 -20.53 14.34
C GLN A 272 -2.99 -19.15 14.68
N LEU A 273 -3.29 -18.74 15.90
CA LEU A 273 -3.10 -17.38 16.38
C LEU A 273 -1.79 -17.24 17.14
N GLN A 274 -1.10 -16.13 16.89
CA GLN A 274 0.11 -15.75 17.59
C GLN A 274 0.06 -14.27 17.96
N ALA A 275 0.33 -13.98 19.23
CA ALA A 275 0.47 -12.62 19.72
C ALA A 275 1.91 -12.14 19.44
N ILE A 276 2.03 -10.96 18.83
CA ILE A 276 3.32 -10.31 18.55
C ILE A 276 3.76 -9.46 19.75
N GLY A 277 2.82 -9.06 20.60
CA GLY A 277 3.07 -8.31 21.83
C GLY A 277 3.08 -6.78 21.66
N ALA A 278 2.98 -6.28 20.43
CA ALA A 278 2.85 -4.86 20.12
C ALA A 278 2.09 -4.64 18.80
N PRO A 279 1.48 -3.46 18.57
CA PRO A 279 0.88 -3.13 17.29
C PRO A 279 1.90 -3.15 16.15
N VAL A 280 1.55 -3.81 15.05
CA VAL A 280 2.39 -3.92 13.85
C VAL A 280 2.20 -2.69 12.98
N THR A 281 3.30 -2.05 12.60
CA THR A 281 3.31 -0.82 11.79
C THR A 281 3.85 -1.06 10.39
N SER A 282 4.69 -2.08 10.19
CA SER A 282 5.24 -2.46 8.88
C SER A 282 5.54 -3.95 8.82
N LEU A 283 5.61 -4.53 7.62
CA LEU A 283 5.97 -5.93 7.41
C LEU A 283 6.75 -6.09 6.11
N ASP A 284 7.55 -7.15 6.04
CA ASP A 284 8.19 -7.59 4.80
C ASP A 284 8.55 -9.07 4.85
N ILE A 285 8.78 -9.69 3.69
CA ILE A 285 9.09 -11.11 3.58
C ILE A 285 10.56 -11.28 3.19
N ALA A 286 11.33 -12.02 4.00
CA ALA A 286 12.71 -12.37 3.69
C ALA A 286 12.77 -13.81 3.13
N GLY A 287 12.78 -13.92 1.80
CA GLY A 287 12.81 -15.21 1.11
C GLY A 287 11.51 -16.00 1.29
N SER A 288 11.61 -17.33 1.44
CA SER A 288 10.48 -18.23 1.68
C SER A 288 10.22 -18.50 3.17
N GLU A 289 11.18 -18.13 4.03
CA GLU A 289 11.30 -18.72 5.36
C GLU A 289 10.89 -17.74 6.46
N PHE A 290 11.13 -16.44 6.28
CA PHE A 290 10.96 -15.47 7.36
C PHE A 290 9.97 -14.38 6.99
N LEU A 291 9.03 -14.14 7.91
CA LEU A 291 8.20 -12.95 7.92
C LEU A 291 8.76 -11.97 8.95
N LEU A 292 9.10 -10.75 8.50
CA LEU A 292 9.58 -9.68 9.36
C LEU A 292 8.47 -8.69 9.67
N LEU A 293 8.40 -8.25 10.92
CA LEU A 293 7.38 -7.35 11.45
C LEU A 293 8.04 -6.21 12.21
N GLY A 294 7.78 -4.99 11.78
CA GLY A 294 8.12 -3.77 12.52
C GLY A 294 6.95 -3.32 13.38
N CYS A 295 7.22 -2.96 14.63
CA CYS A 295 6.22 -2.63 15.62
C CYS A 295 6.27 -1.16 16.06
N ALA A 296 5.17 -0.69 16.64
CA ALA A 296 5.02 0.69 17.12
C ALA A 296 5.95 1.07 18.28
N ASN A 297 6.53 0.09 18.98
CA ASN A 297 7.45 0.27 20.10
C ASN A 297 8.94 0.12 19.70
N GLY A 298 9.24 0.14 18.39
CA GLY A 298 10.60 -0.02 17.88
C GLY A 298 11.10 -1.45 17.74
N GLN A 299 10.32 -2.47 18.10
CA GLN A 299 10.71 -3.86 17.86
C GLN A 299 10.65 -4.21 16.37
N ILE A 300 11.66 -4.94 15.92
CA ILE A 300 11.64 -5.71 14.68
C ILE A 300 11.68 -7.17 15.08
N CYS A 301 10.60 -7.89 14.80
CA CYS A 301 10.46 -9.31 15.09
C CYS A 301 10.51 -10.12 13.80
N HIS A 302 10.96 -11.37 13.89
CA HIS A 302 10.85 -12.33 12.80
C HIS A 302 10.03 -13.54 13.22
N ILE A 303 9.38 -14.16 12.24
CA ILE A 303 8.64 -15.40 12.38
C ILE A 303 9.21 -16.39 11.38
N ASP A 304 9.68 -17.52 11.90
CA ASP A 304 10.16 -18.63 11.09
C ASP A 304 8.97 -19.48 10.62
N MET A 305 8.67 -19.37 9.33
CA MET A 305 7.51 -20.01 8.71
C MET A 305 7.74 -21.50 8.42
N GLU A 306 8.98 -21.98 8.40
CA GLU A 306 9.30 -23.40 8.24
C GLU A 306 9.11 -24.17 9.55
N LYS A 307 9.33 -23.51 10.69
CA LYS A 307 9.09 -24.09 12.01
C LYS A 307 7.61 -24.15 12.40
N LEU A 308 6.74 -23.44 11.68
CA LEU A 308 5.30 -23.43 11.96
C LEU A 308 4.73 -24.86 11.99
N PRO A 309 4.79 -25.70 10.95
CA PRO A 309 4.22 -27.06 10.99
C PRO A 309 4.63 -27.90 12.22
N MET A 310 5.86 -27.73 12.73
CA MET A 310 6.40 -28.53 13.84
C MET A 310 6.11 -27.94 15.23
N ARG A 311 6.23 -26.62 15.41
CA ARG A 311 6.04 -25.98 16.73
C ARG A 311 4.58 -25.68 17.09
N LEU A 312 3.66 -25.98 16.17
CA LEU A 312 2.21 -25.87 16.37
C LEU A 312 1.63 -26.79 17.44
N LYS A 313 2.37 -27.81 17.90
CA LYS A 313 1.91 -28.71 18.97
C LYS A 313 2.17 -28.16 20.37
N ASP A 314 3.19 -27.33 20.53
CA ASP A 314 3.71 -26.97 21.86
C ASP A 314 3.36 -25.52 22.28
N ASN A 315 2.60 -24.77 21.45
CA ASN A 315 2.28 -23.34 21.65
C ASN A 315 3.50 -22.43 21.87
N ASP A 316 4.67 -22.87 21.42
CA ASP A 316 5.93 -22.15 21.62
C ASP A 316 5.98 -20.86 20.79
N LEU A 317 6.61 -19.82 21.34
CA LEU A 317 6.79 -18.54 20.66
C LEU A 317 7.67 -18.74 19.41
N LEU A 318 7.07 -18.55 18.23
CA LEU A 318 7.76 -18.46 16.93
C LEU A 318 8.14 -17.02 16.59
N VAL A 319 7.46 -16.05 17.19
CA VAL A 319 7.84 -14.64 17.12
C VAL A 319 9.07 -14.45 17.98
N THR A 320 10.18 -14.09 17.33
CA THR A 320 11.45 -13.80 18.01
C THR A 320 11.82 -12.35 17.74
N GLU A 321 12.14 -11.59 18.79
CA GLU A 321 12.70 -10.25 18.64
C GLU A 321 14.06 -10.37 17.94
N LEU A 322 14.16 -9.77 16.75
CA LEU A 322 15.38 -9.76 15.96
C LEU A 322 16.25 -8.55 16.35
N TYR A 323 15.62 -7.39 16.47
CA TYR A 323 16.29 -6.12 16.74
C TYR A 323 15.33 -5.14 17.41
N ARG A 324 15.86 -4.13 18.11
CA ARG A 324 15.09 -3.02 18.65
C ARG A 324 15.73 -1.71 18.31
N ASP A 325 14.90 -0.78 17.84
CA ASP A 325 15.30 0.57 17.57
C ASP A 325 15.93 1.23 18.82
N PRO A 326 17.14 1.82 18.73
CA PRO A 326 17.82 2.39 19.89
C PRO A 326 17.05 3.53 20.55
N SER A 327 16.26 4.26 19.75
CA SER A 327 15.37 5.33 20.23
C SER A 327 13.96 4.83 20.58
N GLN A 328 13.69 3.53 20.44
CA GLN A 328 12.38 2.90 20.64
C GLN A 328 11.25 3.55 19.84
N GLU A 329 11.57 4.13 18.69
CA GLU A 329 10.57 4.76 17.83
C GLU A 329 9.85 3.71 16.98
N ALA A 330 8.58 3.96 16.68
CA ALA A 330 7.79 3.10 15.81
C ALA A 330 8.50 2.84 14.47
N VAL A 331 8.59 1.57 14.09
CA VAL A 331 9.14 1.14 12.80
C VAL A 331 8.05 1.28 11.74
N THR A 332 7.99 2.43 11.06
CA THR A 332 6.87 2.79 10.17
C THR A 332 6.96 2.16 8.79
N SER A 333 8.16 1.75 8.38
CA SER A 333 8.40 1.07 7.10
C SER A 333 9.57 0.11 7.24
N LEU A 334 9.53 -1.02 6.54
CA LEU A 334 10.54 -2.07 6.64
C LEU A 334 10.80 -2.67 5.26
N SER A 335 12.06 -2.89 4.94
CA SER A 335 12.52 -3.46 3.68
C SER A 335 13.71 -4.38 3.91
N VAL A 336 13.57 -5.66 3.58
CA VAL A 336 14.65 -6.64 3.64
C VAL A 336 15.24 -6.92 2.27
N TYR A 337 16.55 -7.12 2.24
CA TYR A 337 17.31 -7.62 1.10
C TYR A 337 18.21 -8.77 1.57
N LEU A 338 18.13 -9.90 0.87
CA LEU A 338 18.98 -11.07 1.12
C LEU A 338 20.01 -11.16 0.01
N THR A 339 21.30 -11.06 0.34
CA THR A 339 22.34 -11.11 -0.70
C THR A 339 22.31 -12.46 -1.43
N PRO A 340 22.49 -12.49 -2.76
CA PRO A 340 22.66 -13.73 -3.51
C PRO A 340 23.77 -14.60 -2.93
N LYS A 341 23.58 -15.92 -2.96
CA LYS A 341 24.61 -16.86 -2.51
C LYS A 341 25.76 -16.83 -3.50
N THR A 342 26.87 -16.19 -3.14
CA THR A 342 28.11 -16.25 -3.94
C THR A 342 29.05 -17.30 -3.33
N SER A 343 29.91 -17.90 -4.16
CA SER A 343 30.89 -18.90 -3.73
C SER A 343 31.90 -18.38 -2.69
N LEU A 344 31.98 -17.06 -2.48
CA LEU A 344 32.92 -16.39 -1.60
C LEU A 344 32.38 -16.06 -0.20
N SER A 345 31.05 -15.98 0.00
CA SER A 345 30.48 -15.34 1.21
C SER A 345 30.00 -16.29 2.31
N GLY A 346 30.20 -17.61 2.20
CA GLY A 346 29.84 -18.60 3.24
C GLY A 346 28.32 -18.76 3.53
N GLY A 347 27.49 -17.77 3.21
CA GLY A 347 26.03 -17.74 3.37
C GLY A 347 25.42 -16.43 2.84
N LYS A 348 24.13 -16.20 3.14
CA LYS A 348 23.39 -14.99 2.74
C LYS A 348 23.46 -13.95 3.86
N TRP A 349 23.85 -12.73 3.52
CA TRP A 349 23.66 -11.58 4.41
C TRP A 349 22.19 -11.23 4.53
N LEU A 350 21.79 -10.87 5.75
CA LEU A 350 20.51 -10.25 6.01
C LEU A 350 20.73 -8.74 6.16
N GLU A 351 20.21 -7.98 5.21
CA GLU A 351 20.24 -6.52 5.23
C GLU A 351 18.81 -6.00 5.37
N ILE A 352 18.55 -5.15 6.36
CA ILE A 352 17.23 -4.59 6.60
C ILE A 352 17.35 -3.08 6.66
N ALA A 353 16.65 -2.39 5.77
CA ALA A 353 16.42 -0.95 5.86
C ALA A 353 15.04 -0.70 6.49
N TYR A 354 14.96 0.24 7.43
CA TYR A 354 13.71 0.59 8.06
C TYR A 354 13.59 2.09 8.31
N GLY A 355 12.35 2.57 8.29
CA GLY A 355 11.97 3.94 8.54
C GLY A 355 11.35 4.10 9.92
N THR A 356 11.46 5.29 10.50
CA THR A 356 10.92 5.61 11.83
C THR A 356 9.87 6.72 11.78
N ALA A 357 9.09 6.84 12.85
CA ALA A 357 8.08 7.89 13.01
C ALA A 357 8.67 9.32 13.04
N SER A 358 9.94 9.50 13.46
CA SER A 358 10.57 10.83 13.44
C SER A 358 11.14 11.23 12.08
N GLY A 359 11.27 10.29 11.14
CA GLY A 359 11.86 10.53 9.82
C GLY A 359 13.28 9.98 9.62
N LEU A 360 13.81 9.22 10.57
CA LEU A 360 15.09 8.52 10.39
C LEU A 360 14.92 7.30 9.48
N VAL A 361 15.90 7.09 8.61
CA VAL A 361 16.08 5.84 7.85
C VAL A 361 17.31 5.14 8.39
N ARG A 362 17.19 3.87 8.77
CA ARG A 362 18.27 3.08 9.35
C ARG A 362 18.48 1.81 8.55
N VAL A 363 19.73 1.36 8.49
CA VAL A 363 20.12 0.09 7.89
C VAL A 363 20.80 -0.75 8.95
N ILE A 364 20.30 -1.97 9.17
CA ILE A 364 20.88 -2.99 10.03
C ILE A 364 21.33 -4.18 9.19
N VAL A 365 22.40 -4.85 9.61
CA VAL A 365 22.99 -5.97 8.87
C VAL A 365 23.34 -7.13 9.80
N GLN A 366 23.25 -8.35 9.29
CA GLN A 366 23.68 -9.55 9.99
C GLN A 366 24.55 -10.42 9.07
N HIS A 367 25.72 -10.82 9.58
CA HIS A 367 26.68 -11.65 8.87
C HIS A 367 26.19 -13.13 8.82
N PRO A 368 26.36 -13.84 7.69
CA PRO A 368 25.93 -15.24 7.56
C PRO A 368 26.59 -16.21 8.55
N GLU A 369 27.85 -15.96 8.93
CA GLU A 369 28.61 -16.80 9.88
C GLU A 369 28.35 -16.48 11.36
N THR A 370 27.49 -15.50 11.66
CA THR A 370 27.04 -15.22 13.04
C THR A 370 25.54 -15.48 13.21
N PRO A 371 25.01 -16.65 12.78
CA PRO A 371 23.60 -16.97 12.97
C PRO A 371 23.33 -17.10 14.47
N GLY A 372 22.51 -16.19 15.01
CA GLY A 372 22.21 -16.11 16.44
C GLY A 372 22.69 -14.84 17.14
N HIS A 373 23.59 -14.07 16.52
CA HIS A 373 23.84 -12.69 16.96
C HIS A 373 22.79 -11.76 16.37
N ALA A 374 22.29 -10.81 17.18
CA ALA A 374 21.36 -9.80 16.71
C ALA A 374 22.00 -8.96 15.57
N PRO A 375 21.21 -8.53 14.57
CA PRO A 375 21.69 -7.59 13.55
C PRO A 375 22.25 -6.32 14.19
N GLN A 376 23.25 -5.73 13.55
CA GLN A 376 23.90 -4.52 14.03
C GLN A 376 23.47 -3.32 13.22
N LEU A 377 23.32 -2.16 13.87
CA LEU A 377 23.10 -0.89 13.20
C LEU A 377 24.33 -0.52 12.38
N PHE A 378 24.14 -0.52 11.06
CA PHE A 378 25.18 -0.20 10.10
C PHE A 378 25.22 1.30 9.80
N GLN A 379 24.07 1.91 9.52
CA GLN A 379 24.00 3.33 9.16
C GLN A 379 22.67 3.96 9.59
N THR A 380 22.71 5.23 9.99
CA THR A 380 21.52 6.09 10.17
C THR A 380 21.58 7.26 9.18
N PHE A 381 20.47 7.52 8.49
CA PHE A 381 20.27 8.67 7.61
C PHE A 381 19.20 9.59 8.23
N SER A 382 19.60 10.82 8.53
CA SER A 382 18.73 11.85 9.13
C SER A 382 18.26 12.85 8.08
N VAL A 383 17.47 12.37 7.11
CA VAL A 383 17.11 13.16 5.91
C VAL A 383 15.68 13.67 5.87
N HIS A 384 14.75 13.01 6.56
CA HIS A 384 13.35 13.43 6.62
C HIS A 384 13.04 14.05 8.00
N ARG A 385 12.03 14.92 8.04
CA ARG A 385 11.54 15.58 9.27
C ARG A 385 10.17 15.08 9.70
N ARG A 386 9.63 14.11 8.98
CA ARG A 386 8.30 13.53 9.14
C ARG A 386 8.39 12.02 8.99
N PRO A 387 7.39 11.25 9.50
CA PRO A 387 7.40 9.79 9.43
C PRO A 387 7.77 9.26 8.05
N VAL A 388 8.66 8.27 8.02
CA VAL A 388 9.01 7.57 6.78
C VAL A 388 7.90 6.57 6.46
N GLU A 389 7.18 6.78 5.37
CA GLU A 389 6.06 5.93 4.96
C GLU A 389 6.53 4.72 4.16
N HIS A 390 7.57 4.89 3.34
CA HIS A 390 8.09 3.83 2.51
C HIS A 390 9.62 3.78 2.52
N VAL A 391 10.17 2.58 2.65
CA VAL A 391 11.58 2.27 2.44
C VAL A 391 11.69 1.09 1.48
N SER A 392 12.56 1.22 0.49
CA SER A 392 12.88 0.14 -0.45
C SER A 392 14.38 -0.05 -0.51
N LEU A 393 14.86 -1.24 -0.15
CA LEU A 393 16.25 -1.66 -0.27
C LEU A 393 16.36 -2.72 -1.37
N SER A 394 17.23 -2.47 -2.35
CA SER A 394 17.53 -3.36 -3.47
C SER A 394 19.03 -3.66 -3.55
N GLU A 395 19.43 -4.41 -4.59
CA GLU A 395 20.85 -4.62 -4.88
C GLU A 395 21.59 -3.28 -5.10
N ARG A 396 20.96 -2.30 -5.76
CA ARG A 396 21.67 -1.09 -6.22
C ARG A 396 21.26 0.19 -5.54
N HIS A 397 20.09 0.21 -4.89
CA HIS A 397 19.53 1.44 -4.37
C HIS A 397 18.88 1.25 -3.00
N LEU A 398 18.97 2.29 -2.19
CA LEU A 398 18.10 2.52 -1.04
C LEU A 398 17.22 3.70 -1.41
N ILE A 399 15.91 3.58 -1.20
CA ILE A 399 14.95 4.65 -1.45
C ILE A 399 14.10 4.82 -0.19
N SER A 400 13.86 6.06 0.21
CA SER A 400 12.92 6.40 1.28
C SER A 400 11.95 7.49 0.84
N VAL A 401 10.74 7.40 1.36
CA VAL A 401 9.65 8.35 1.13
C VAL A 401 9.05 8.74 2.48
N CYS A 402 8.94 10.03 2.77
CA CYS A 402 8.26 10.50 3.98
C CYS A 402 6.90 11.15 3.68
N SER A 403 6.08 11.22 4.73
CA SER A 403 4.71 11.76 4.66
C SER A 403 4.64 13.25 4.31
N GLU A 404 5.74 13.98 4.40
CA GLU A 404 5.82 15.38 3.96
C GLU A 404 5.83 15.49 2.44
N LEU A 405 4.66 15.72 1.84
CA LEU A 405 4.52 15.97 0.40
C LEU A 405 5.16 14.88 -0.48
N GLY A 406 5.21 13.64 -0.01
CA GLY A 406 5.87 12.53 -0.71
C GLY A 406 7.34 12.80 -1.00
N HIS A 407 8.07 13.45 -0.08
CA HIS A 407 9.49 13.73 -0.26
C HIS A 407 10.29 12.43 -0.32
N VAL A 408 11.00 12.23 -1.43
CA VAL A 408 11.80 11.05 -1.74
C VAL A 408 13.28 11.35 -1.63
N ARG A 409 14.02 10.41 -1.06
CA ARG A 409 15.48 10.36 -1.11
C ARG A 409 15.91 9.01 -1.66
N SER A 410 16.95 9.02 -2.49
CA SER A 410 17.58 7.80 -2.98
C SER A 410 19.07 7.83 -2.71
N TRP A 411 19.66 6.66 -2.49
CA TRP A 411 21.09 6.44 -2.35
C TRP A 411 21.51 5.28 -3.23
N GLN A 412 22.71 5.38 -3.80
CA GLN A 412 23.34 4.24 -4.44
C GLN A 412 23.91 3.31 -3.37
N VAL A 413 23.61 2.02 -3.48
CA VAL A 413 24.10 0.97 -2.59
C VAL A 413 25.20 0.21 -3.33
N THR A 414 26.37 0.11 -2.72
CA THR A 414 27.46 -0.75 -3.19
C THR A 414 27.71 -1.84 -2.17
N ARG A 415 28.21 -3.01 -2.59
CA ARG A 415 28.62 -4.08 -1.68
C ARG A 415 30.07 -4.43 -1.92
N PHE A 416 30.89 -4.35 -0.87
CA PHE A 416 32.27 -4.79 -0.90
C PHE A 416 32.36 -6.12 -0.15
N ARG A 417 32.84 -7.17 -0.82
CA ARG A 417 32.89 -8.55 -0.28
C ARG A 417 31.52 -9.05 0.25
N GLY A 418 30.44 -8.65 -0.40
CA GLY A 418 29.07 -9.05 -0.04
C GLY A 418 28.43 -8.22 1.08
N MET A 419 29.16 -7.32 1.74
CA MET A 419 28.62 -6.41 2.75
C MET A 419 28.32 -5.05 2.13
N ILE A 420 27.19 -4.44 2.47
CA ILE A 420 26.89 -3.05 2.11
C ILE A 420 28.04 -2.11 2.50
N SER A 421 28.43 -1.28 1.55
CA SER A 421 29.47 -0.27 1.63
C SER A 421 28.86 1.08 1.25
N THR A 422 29.02 2.07 2.12
CA THR A 422 28.49 3.42 1.94
C THR A 422 29.48 4.35 1.25
N GLN A 423 30.48 3.84 0.53
CA GLN A 423 31.36 4.72 -0.24
C GLN A 423 30.76 5.03 -1.63
N PRO A 424 30.60 6.33 -1.99
CA PRO A 424 30.93 7.54 -1.20
C PRO A 424 29.73 8.15 -0.43
N GLY A 425 29.81 8.16 0.91
CA GLY A 425 29.04 8.98 1.85
C GLY A 425 27.54 8.70 2.00
N SER A 426 26.93 9.36 3.01
CA SER A 426 25.48 9.40 3.27
C SER A 426 24.71 10.36 2.34
N THR A 427 25.38 10.91 1.32
CA THR A 427 24.82 11.90 0.41
C THR A 427 23.80 11.22 -0.50
N PRO A 428 22.55 11.70 -0.56
CA PRO A 428 21.55 11.13 -1.44
C PRO A 428 21.90 11.42 -2.90
N LEU A 429 21.68 10.44 -3.76
CA LEU A 429 21.78 10.53 -5.22
C LEU A 429 20.74 11.52 -5.77
N ALA A 430 19.52 11.47 -5.25
CA ALA A 430 18.44 12.37 -5.66
C ALA A 430 17.55 12.80 -4.48
N SER A 431 16.88 13.93 -4.67
CA SER A 431 15.88 14.48 -3.75
C SER A 431 14.79 15.17 -4.53
N PHE A 432 13.58 14.64 -4.45
CA PHE A 432 12.44 15.16 -5.20
C PHE A 432 11.14 14.85 -4.45
N HIS A 433 10.03 15.45 -4.87
CA HIS A 433 8.71 15.14 -4.36
C HIS A 433 7.97 14.26 -5.36
N VAL A 434 7.45 13.13 -4.90
CA VAL A 434 6.49 12.35 -5.69
C VAL A 434 5.10 12.82 -5.29
N LEU A 435 4.43 13.50 -6.22
CA LEU A 435 3.01 13.81 -6.07
C LEU A 435 2.23 12.52 -6.24
N HIS A 436 1.63 12.07 -5.15
CA HIS A 436 0.87 10.83 -5.14
C HIS A 436 -0.62 11.11 -5.29
N PHE A 437 -1.26 10.42 -6.24
CA PHE A 437 -2.69 10.47 -6.47
C PHE A 437 -3.40 9.45 -5.56
N SER A 438 -3.36 9.60 -4.23
CA SER A 438 -4.25 8.78 -3.39
C SER A 438 -4.66 9.43 -2.07
N CYS A 439 -5.98 9.46 -1.85
CA CYS A 439 -6.67 9.98 -0.68
C CYS A 439 -6.96 8.90 0.39
N SER A 440 -6.52 7.64 0.20
CA SER A 440 -6.86 6.52 1.09
C SER A 440 -5.63 5.80 1.65
N PRO A 441 -5.50 5.65 2.98
CA PRO A 441 -4.45 4.82 3.58
C PRO A 441 -4.60 3.37 3.12
N GLY A 442 -3.52 2.79 2.60
CA GLY A 442 -3.47 1.41 2.11
C GLY A 442 -3.59 1.21 0.59
N ARG A 443 -3.79 2.28 -0.20
CA ARG A 443 -3.74 2.22 -1.68
C ARG A 443 -2.45 2.86 -2.20
N HIS A 444 -1.50 2.01 -2.61
CA HIS A 444 -0.23 2.39 -3.24
C HIS A 444 -0.29 1.99 -4.73
N PRO A 445 -0.01 2.88 -5.71
CA PRO A 445 -0.09 2.68 -7.16
C PRO A 445 1.05 1.80 -7.72
N GLY A 446 1.66 0.99 -6.87
CA GLY A 446 2.90 0.29 -7.15
C GLY A 446 4.15 1.13 -6.82
N PRO A 447 5.36 0.60 -7.02
CA PRO A 447 5.65 -0.59 -7.82
C PRO A 447 5.06 -1.87 -7.20
N HIS A 448 4.43 -2.71 -8.03
CA HIS A 448 3.94 -4.03 -7.64
C HIS A 448 4.77 -5.08 -8.39
N GLY A 449 5.50 -5.92 -7.65
CA GLY A 449 6.42 -6.89 -8.23
C GLY A 449 7.55 -7.25 -7.28
N GLU A 450 8.50 -8.06 -7.76
CA GLU A 450 9.69 -8.47 -6.99
C GLU A 450 10.73 -7.35 -6.99
N LYS A 451 11.24 -6.99 -5.80
CA LYS A 451 12.05 -5.76 -5.58
C LYS A 451 13.21 -5.55 -6.55
N ASP A 452 13.85 -6.62 -6.97
CA ASP A 452 15.03 -6.61 -7.84
C ASP A 452 14.72 -7.07 -9.28
N ASP A 453 13.47 -7.43 -9.58
CA ASP A 453 13.03 -7.99 -10.86
C ASP A 453 11.91 -7.13 -11.49
N LEU A 454 11.07 -7.71 -12.34
CA LEU A 454 10.03 -6.99 -13.08
C LEU A 454 9.04 -6.31 -12.13
N GLN A 455 9.06 -4.97 -12.17
CA GLN A 455 8.10 -4.12 -11.48
C GLN A 455 7.01 -3.67 -12.44
N ILE A 456 5.76 -3.79 -11.99
CA ILE A 456 4.61 -3.25 -12.72
C ILE A 456 4.24 -1.93 -12.07
N PHE A 457 4.25 -0.89 -12.87
CA PHE A 457 3.68 0.40 -12.52
C PHE A 457 2.27 0.45 -13.07
N VAL A 458 1.30 0.73 -12.20
CA VAL A 458 -0.07 0.92 -12.65
C VAL A 458 -0.39 2.39 -12.50
N GLN A 459 -0.38 3.07 -13.63
CA GLN A 459 -0.92 4.42 -13.70
C GLN A 459 -2.43 4.31 -13.62
N GLN A 460 -3.00 4.82 -12.53
CA GLN A 460 -4.42 5.14 -12.49
C GLN A 460 -4.61 6.31 -13.46
N VAL A 461 -5.28 6.04 -14.59
CA VAL A 461 -5.58 7.03 -15.64
C VAL A 461 -6.90 7.71 -15.31
#